data_AF-T1G8K7-F1
#
_entry.id   AF-T1G8K7-F1
#
_cell.length_a   1.000
_cell.length_b   1.000
_cell.length_c   1.000
_cell.angle_alpha   90.00
_cell.angle_beta   90.00
_cell.angle_gamma   90.00
#
_symmetry.space_group_name_H-M   'P 1'
#
loop_
_entity.id
_entity.type
_entity.pdbx_description
1 polymer ?
#
loop_
_entity_poly.entity_id
_entity_poly.type
_entity_poly.pdbx_seq_one_letter_code
_entity_poly.pdbx_strand_id
1 'polypeptide(L)'
;MWSFIQENNIIATFPNLNVILRIYLTLPVSNASGERSFSVMGRIKNFLRSTLGQQILNSLSLLYIEKELLNNSINYDKLIDEFAELKVRKKAII
;
A
#
# COMPACT_ATOMS: atom_id res chain seq x y z
N MET A 1 -5.79 18.78 15.50
CA MET A 1 -6.86 19.36 14.65
C MET A 1 -8.16 18.56 14.78
N TRP A 2 -8.19 17.26 14.45
CA TRP A 2 -9.39 16.42 14.60
C TRP A 2 -9.88 16.32 16.06
N SER A 3 -8.96 16.16 17.01
CA SER A 3 -9.23 16.18 18.46
C SER A 3 -9.90 17.48 18.95
N PHE A 4 -9.47 18.62 18.41
CA PHE A 4 -10.01 19.94 18.75
C PHE A 4 -11.46 20.13 18.29
N ILE A 5 -11.86 19.48 17.18
CA ILE A 5 -13.24 19.54 16.67
C ILE A 5 -14.18 18.67 17.55
N GLN A 6 -13.66 17.59 18.14
CA GLN A 6 -14.41 16.73 19.06
C GLN A 6 -14.70 17.44 20.39
N GLU A 7 -13.75 18.22 20.92
CA GLU A 7 -13.91 18.98 22.16
C GLU A 7 -15.02 20.05 22.11
N ASN A 8 -15.32 20.58 20.92
CA ASN A 8 -16.26 21.70 20.75
C ASN A 8 -17.71 21.27 20.45
N ASN A 9 -18.06 19.98 20.54
CA ASN A 9 -19.42 19.45 20.35
C ASN A 9 -20.15 19.87 19.05
N ILE A 10 -19.40 20.36 18.05
CA ILE A 10 -19.91 20.88 16.75
C ILE A 10 -20.61 19.76 15.96
N ILE A 11 -20.27 18.51 16.28
CA ILE A 11 -20.78 17.28 15.66
C ILE A 11 -22.28 17.09 15.89
N ALA A 12 -22.78 17.45 17.07
CA ALA A 12 -24.19 17.31 17.43
C ALA A 12 -25.04 18.48 16.91
N THR A 13 -24.47 19.68 16.87
CA THR A 13 -25.19 20.91 16.50
C THR A 13 -25.29 21.12 14.99
N PHE A 14 -24.27 20.74 14.22
CA PHE A 14 -24.22 20.96 12.77
C PHE A 14 -23.69 19.74 12.00
N PRO A 15 -24.55 18.75 11.71
CA PRO A 15 -24.12 17.50 11.07
C PRO A 15 -23.54 17.70 9.66
N ASN A 16 -24.11 18.62 8.87
CA ASN A 16 -23.63 18.91 7.51
C ASN A 16 -22.26 19.62 7.52
N LEU A 17 -22.05 20.55 8.45
CA LEU A 17 -20.78 21.26 8.58
C LEU A 17 -19.65 20.30 8.98
N ASN A 18 -19.95 19.34 9.85
CA ASN A 18 -19.02 18.29 10.24
C ASN A 18 -18.60 17.43 9.04
N VAL A 19 -19.52 17.05 8.16
CA VAL A 19 -19.18 16.29 6.94
C VAL A 19 -18.24 17.11 6.04
N ILE A 20 -18.55 18.38 5.82
CA ILE A 20 -17.72 19.28 4.99
C ILE A 20 -16.32 19.44 5.58
N LEU A 21 -16.20 19.66 6.89
CA LEU A 21 -14.92 19.80 7.57
C LEU A 21 -14.10 18.51 7.49
N ARG A 22 -14.75 17.34 7.58
CA ARG A 22 -14.06 16.05 7.44
C ARG A 22 -13.49 15.89 6.04
N ILE A 23 -14.29 16.20 5.01
CA ILE A 23 -13.84 16.17 3.61
C ILE A 23 -12.67 17.15 3.42
N TYR A 24 -12.81 18.38 3.90
CA TYR A 24 -11.77 19.41 3.81
C TYR A 24 -10.45 18.98 4.47
N LEU A 25 -10.51 18.35 5.63
CA LEU A 25 -9.31 17.85 6.33
C LEU A 25 -8.67 16.64 5.66
N THR A 26 -9.45 15.83 4.95
CA THR A 26 -8.93 14.69 4.16
C THR A 26 -8.42 15.07 2.78
N LEU A 27 -8.77 16.27 2.28
CA LEU A 27 -8.27 16.74 1.01
C LEU A 27 -6.76 16.99 1.13
N PRO A 28 -5.94 16.37 0.28
CA PRO A 28 -4.52 16.62 0.28
C PRO A 28 -4.27 18.07 -0.17
N VAL A 29 -3.82 18.90 0.77
CA VAL A 29 -3.43 20.30 0.49
C VAL A 29 -2.21 20.36 -0.43
N SER A 30 -1.40 19.30 -0.44
CA SER A 30 -0.21 19.15 -1.27
C SER A 30 -0.15 17.78 -1.92
N ASN A 31 0.36 17.74 -3.16
CA ASN A 31 0.62 16.50 -3.89
C ASN A 31 1.88 15.77 -3.42
N ALA A 32 2.56 16.21 -2.36
CA ALA A 32 3.79 15.58 -1.86
C ALA A 32 3.63 14.07 -1.57
N SER A 33 2.45 13.64 -1.11
CA SER A 33 2.14 12.21 -0.92
C SER A 33 2.06 11.45 -2.25
N GLY A 34 1.45 12.06 -3.27
CA GLY A 34 1.40 11.51 -4.63
C GLY A 34 2.79 11.44 -5.26
N GLU A 35 3.58 12.51 -5.16
CA GLU A 35 4.97 12.55 -5.64
C GLU A 35 5.85 11.48 -4.99
N ARG A 36 5.74 11.31 -3.67
CA ARG A 36 6.41 10.23 -2.94
C ARG A 36 5.97 8.86 -3.47
N SER A 37 4.67 8.67 -3.72
CA SER A 37 4.14 7.42 -4.27
C SER A 37 4.64 7.13 -5.69
N PHE A 38 4.74 8.14 -6.55
CA PHE A 38 5.32 7.99 -7.90
C PHE A 38 6.83 7.73 -7.87
N SER A 39 7.57 8.35 -6.96
CA SER A 39 8.99 8.05 -6.76
C SER A 39 9.21 6.59 -6.36
N VAL A 40 8.37 6.07 -5.45
CA VAL A 40 8.35 4.65 -5.09
C VAL A 40 7.96 3.77 -6.28
N MET A 41 6.93 4.14 -7.04
CA MET A 41 6.49 3.40 -8.23
C MET A 41 7.63 3.28 -9.25
N GLY A 42 8.46 4.30 -9.40
CA GLY A 42 9.67 4.23 -10.23
C GLY A 42 10.68 3.15 -9.78
N ARG A 43 10.71 2.80 -8.49
CA ARG A 43 11.53 1.68 -7.96
C ARG A 43 10.89 0.32 -8.24
N ILE A 44 9.57 0.23 -8.14
CA ILE A 44 8.80 -0.98 -8.46
C ILE A 44 8.92 -1.29 -9.96
N LYS A 45 8.72 -0.27 -10.80
CA LYS A 45 8.86 -0.29 -12.26
C LYS A 45 10.27 0.11 -12.68
N ASN A 46 11.24 -0.76 -12.43
CA ASN A 46 12.62 -0.54 -12.87
C ASN A 46 12.82 -0.93 -14.35
N PHE A 47 13.97 -0.56 -14.92
CA PHE A 47 14.30 -0.81 -16.32
C PHE A 47 14.20 -2.30 -16.71
N LEU A 48 14.69 -3.20 -15.85
CA LEU A 48 14.66 -4.66 -16.07
C LEU A 48 13.24 -5.24 -15.97
N ARG A 49 12.32 -4.52 -15.32
CA ARG A 49 10.91 -4.88 -15.12
C ARG A 49 9.96 -4.04 -15.99
N SER A 50 10.50 -3.32 -16.97
CA SER A 50 9.73 -2.42 -17.84
C SER A 50 8.67 -3.15 -18.68
N THR A 51 8.84 -4.46 -18.90
CA THR A 51 7.90 -5.33 -19.64
C THR A 51 6.87 -6.02 -18.73
N LEU A 52 6.89 -5.82 -17.41
CA LEU A 52 5.88 -6.42 -16.53
C LEU A 52 4.49 -5.86 -16.87
N GLY A 53 3.52 -6.75 -17.07
CA GLY A 53 2.14 -6.35 -17.34
C GLY A 53 1.47 -5.65 -16.16
N GLN A 54 0.40 -4.91 -16.44
CA GLN A 54 -0.30 -4.09 -15.44
C GLN A 54 -0.77 -4.89 -14.22
N GLN A 55 -1.17 -6.16 -14.41
CA GLN A 55 -1.61 -7.02 -13.32
C GLN A 55 -0.49 -7.28 -12.31
N ILE A 56 0.71 -7.64 -12.77
CA ILE A 56 1.86 -7.88 -11.88
C ILE A 56 2.29 -6.57 -11.21
N LEU A 57 2.25 -5.45 -11.93
CA LEU A 57 2.58 -4.14 -11.37
C LEU A 57 1.63 -3.76 -10.23
N ASN A 58 0.32 -3.99 -10.40
CA ASN A 58 -0.67 -3.72 -9.36
C ASN A 58 -0.43 -4.62 -8.14
N SER A 59 -0.19 -5.91 -8.33
CA SER A 59 0.10 -6.84 -7.22
C SER A 59 1.35 -6.42 -6.45
N LEU A 60 2.44 -6.05 -7.14
CA LEU A 60 3.66 -5.56 -6.50
C LEU A 60 3.44 -4.24 -5.76
N SER A 61 2.62 -3.36 -6.31
CA SER A 61 2.26 -2.09 -5.66
C SER A 61 1.47 -2.33 -4.38
N LEU A 62 0.51 -3.27 -4.40
CA LEU A 62 -0.25 -3.67 -3.23
C LEU A 62 0.65 -4.25 -2.13
N LEU A 63 1.56 -5.15 -2.50
CA LEU A 63 2.56 -5.71 -1.56
C LEU A 63 3.44 -4.62 -0.94
N TYR A 64 3.79 -3.58 -1.70
CA TYR A 64 4.59 -2.47 -1.18
C TYR A 64 3.79 -1.58 -0.21
N ILE A 65 2.52 -1.30 -0.53
CA ILE A 65 1.64 -0.50 0.34
C ILE A 65 1.42 -1.23 1.67
N GLU A 66 1.15 -2.52 1.61
CA GLU A 66 0.84 -3.36 2.79
C GLU A 66 2.09 -3.97 3.45
N LYS A 67 3.30 -3.49 3.11
CA LYS A 67 4.57 -4.09 3.57
C LYS A 67 4.67 -4.21 5.10
N GLU A 68 4.08 -3.27 5.84
CA GLU A 68 4.16 -3.27 7.31
C GLU A 68 3.32 -4.40 7.92
N LEU A 69 2.13 -4.64 7.37
CA LEU A 69 1.30 -5.78 7.76
C LEU A 69 1.98 -7.09 7.36
N LEU A 70 2.55 -7.13 6.15
CA LEU A 70 3.24 -8.30 5.60
C LEU A 70 4.43 -8.71 6.46
N ASN A 71 5.26 -7.75 6.88
CA ASN A 71 6.43 -8.00 7.72
C ASN A 71 6.09 -8.62 9.08
N ASN A 72 4.90 -8.31 9.62
CA ASN A 72 4.45 -8.83 10.91
C ASN A 72 3.66 -10.13 10.80
N SER A 73 3.07 -10.43 9.65
CA SER A 73 2.15 -11.56 9.46
C SER A 73 2.76 -12.75 8.70
N ILE A 74 3.76 -12.51 7.85
CA ILE A 74 4.34 -13.53 6.98
C ILE A 74 5.74 -13.90 7.42
N ASN A 75 5.99 -15.21 7.50
CA ASN A 75 7.32 -15.75 7.71
C ASN A 75 8.01 -15.92 6.34
N TYR A 76 8.97 -15.04 6.05
CA TYR A 76 9.68 -15.04 4.77
C TYR A 76 10.54 -16.28 4.55
N ASP A 77 11.11 -16.87 5.60
CA ASP A 77 11.96 -18.07 5.47
C ASP A 77 11.13 -19.24 4.95
N LYS A 78 9.95 -19.47 5.55
CA LYS A 78 9.02 -20.51 5.08
C LYS A 78 8.54 -20.28 3.65
N LEU A 79 8.28 -19.03 3.29
CA LEU A 79 7.83 -18.67 1.94
C LEU A 79 8.93 -18.90 0.90
N ILE A 80 10.19 -18.65 1.26
CA ILE A 80 11.34 -18.93 0.40
C ILE A 80 11.48 -20.44 0.19
N ASP A 81 11.37 -21.23 1.26
CA ASP A 81 11.43 -22.69 1.19
C ASP A 81 10.31 -23.26 0.30
N GLU A 82 9.06 -22.82 0.51
CA GLU A 82 7.91 -23.23 -0.30
C GLU A 82 8.10 -22.84 -1.78
N PHE A 83 8.56 -21.62 -2.05
CA PHE A 83 8.83 -21.18 -3.42
C PHE A 83 9.95 -22.02 -4.06
N ALA A 84 10.98 -22.36 -3.29
CA ALA A 84 12.06 -23.23 -3.76
C ALA A 84 11.52 -24.62 -4.12
N GLU A 85 10.71 -25.24 -3.25
CA GLU A 85 10.07 -26.54 -3.50
C GLU A 85 9.21 -26.53 -4.77
N LEU A 86 8.41 -25.48 -4.98
CA LEU A 86 7.59 -25.32 -6.18
C LEU A 86 8.43 -25.14 -7.46
N LYS A 87 9.60 -24.49 -7.35
CA LYS A 87 10.52 -24.28 -8.48
C LYS A 87 11.50 -25.43 -8.72
N VAL A 88 11.63 -26.37 -7.78
CA VAL A 88 12.46 -27.56 -7.98
C VAL A 88 11.84 -28.35 -9.13
N ARG A 89 12.44 -28.20 -10.32
CA ARG A 89 12.28 -29.16 -11.41
C ARG A 89 12.70 -30.51 -10.84
N LYS A 90 11.74 -31.37 -10.50
CA LYS A 90 12.01 -32.76 -10.12
C LYS A 90 12.80 -33.37 -11.26
N LYS A 91 14.12 -33.45 -11.13
CA LYS A 91 14.96 -34.14 -12.09
C LYS A 91 14.56 -35.60 -11.94
N ALA A 92 13.82 -36.14 -12.91
CA ALA A 92 13.53 -37.56 -12.95
C ALA A 92 14.89 -38.28 -13.00
N ILE A 93 15.22 -38.97 -11.92
CA ILE A 93 16.35 -39.88 -11.88
C ILE A 93 15.86 -41.12 -12.63
N ILE A 94 16.20 -41.16 -13.92
CA ILE A 94 16.09 -42.35 -14.77
C ILE A 94 17.40 -43.11 -14.64
#